data_AF-A0A354XM56-F1
#
_entry.id   AF-A0A354XM56-F1
#
_cell.length_a   1.000
_cell.length_b   1.000
_cell.length_c   1.000
_cell.angle_alpha   90.00
_cell.angle_beta   90.00
_cell.angle_gamma   90.00
#
_symmetry.space_group_name_H-M   'P 1'
#
loop_
_entity.id
_entity.type
_entity.pdbx_description
1 polymer ?
#
loop_
_entity_poly.entity_id
_entity_poly.type
_entity_poly.pdbx_seq_one_letter_code
_entity_poly.pdbx_strand_id
1 'polypeptide(L)'
;MLERIRIVLIGTSHPGNIGGVARAMHNMGLADLALVAPRCDVITQDSISRASGADHLLHQATVHATLEEAVADCTLAVGASARSRTLPWPMISPRELAERLPGECQPENARVALVFGREDSGLTNAELQRCHAHVHIPTNADFSSLNLAAAVQVVAYECRMAWLSQADAPTAVDDNDELATHEELERYFEHLER
;
A
#
# COMPACT_ATOMS: atom_id res chain seq x y z
N MET A 1 15.13 -1.71 2.17
CA MET A 1 13.89 -1.33 2.90
C MET A 1 12.65 -1.90 2.22
N LEU A 2 12.29 -1.49 0.99
CA LEU A 2 11.06 -1.93 0.32
C LEU A 2 10.95 -3.47 0.17
N GLU A 3 12.07 -4.15 -0.09
CA GLU A 3 12.15 -5.62 -0.13
C GLU A 3 11.83 -6.33 1.21
N ARG A 4 11.88 -5.59 2.33
CA ARG A 4 11.58 -6.09 3.68
C ARG A 4 10.13 -5.84 4.08
N ILE A 5 9.32 -5.27 3.18
CA ILE A 5 7.90 -4.99 3.40
C ILE A 5 7.09 -6.06 2.67
N ARG A 6 6.34 -6.84 3.45
CA ARG A 6 5.38 -7.83 2.97
C ARG A 6 3.97 -7.24 2.97
N ILE A 7 3.27 -7.37 1.86
CA ILE A 7 1.83 -7.14 1.79
C ILE A 7 1.12 -8.46 2.10
N VAL A 8 0.26 -8.47 3.12
CA VAL A 8 -0.53 -9.63 3.51
C VAL A 8 -2.00 -9.37 3.20
N LEU A 9 -2.63 -10.21 2.39
CA LEU A 9 -4.06 -10.12 2.06
C LEU A 9 -4.82 -11.28 2.71
N ILE A 10 -5.78 -10.96 3.58
CA ILE A 10 -6.59 -11.98 4.27
C ILE A 10 -7.92 -12.17 3.57
N GLY A 11 -8.18 -13.40 3.14
CA GLY A 11 -9.49 -13.82 2.66
C GLY A 11 -9.97 -13.04 1.45
N THR A 12 -9.08 -12.65 0.53
CA THR A 12 -9.49 -11.96 -0.70
C THR A 12 -10.48 -12.82 -1.48
N SER A 13 -11.60 -12.22 -1.89
CA SER A 13 -12.70 -12.93 -2.56
C SER A 13 -12.78 -12.69 -4.05
N HIS A 14 -12.18 -11.61 -4.55
CA HIS A 14 -12.15 -11.28 -5.97
C HIS A 14 -10.72 -11.38 -6.54
N PRO A 15 -10.45 -12.28 -7.51
CA PRO A 15 -9.13 -12.42 -8.12
C PRO A 15 -8.58 -11.11 -8.70
N GLY A 16 -9.43 -10.29 -9.32
CA GLY A 16 -9.05 -8.98 -9.84
C GLY A 16 -8.51 -8.00 -8.79
N ASN A 17 -8.89 -8.14 -7.51
CA ASN A 17 -8.28 -7.36 -6.43
C ASN A 17 -6.86 -7.83 -6.13
N ILE A 18 -6.59 -9.14 -6.16
CA ILE A 18 -5.22 -9.67 -6.00
C ILE A 18 -4.34 -9.14 -7.14
N GLY A 19 -4.85 -9.16 -8.38
CA GLY A 19 -4.18 -8.56 -9.53
C GLY A 19 -3.93 -7.05 -9.36
N GLY A 20 -4.95 -6.31 -8.93
CA GLY A 20 -4.83 -4.87 -8.66
C GLY A 20 -3.81 -4.55 -7.57
N VAL A 21 -3.74 -5.38 -6.52
CA VAL A 21 -2.74 -5.27 -5.46
C VAL A 21 -1.33 -5.53 -6.01
N ALA A 22 -1.14 -6.60 -6.79
CA ALA A 22 0.14 -6.89 -7.42
C ALA A 22 0.62 -5.71 -8.29
N ARG A 23 -0.28 -5.12 -9.08
CA ARG A 23 0.03 -3.91 -9.86
C ARG A 23 0.45 -2.74 -8.97
N ALA A 24 -0.31 -2.48 -7.91
CA ALA A 24 -0.02 -1.39 -6.97
C ALA A 24 1.35 -1.57 -6.28
N MET A 25 1.66 -2.80 -5.85
CA MET A 25 2.95 -3.17 -5.29
C MET A 25 4.08 -2.93 -6.28
N HIS A 26 3.95 -3.45 -7.50
CA HIS A 26 4.98 -3.35 -8.53
C HIS A 26 5.26 -1.89 -8.93
N ASN A 27 4.20 -1.08 -9.09
CA ASN A 27 4.33 0.36 -9.34
C ASN A 27 5.15 1.08 -8.26
N MET A 28 5.11 0.61 -7.02
CA MET A 28 5.76 1.25 -5.88
C MET A 28 7.11 0.62 -5.52
N GLY A 29 7.49 -0.50 -6.15
CA GLY A 29 8.74 -1.22 -5.89
C GLY A 29 8.65 -2.27 -4.77
N LEU A 30 7.44 -2.71 -4.41
CA LEU A 30 7.20 -3.80 -3.47
C LEU A 30 7.05 -5.14 -4.22
N ALA A 31 7.51 -6.23 -3.61
CA ALA A 31 7.53 -7.55 -4.25
C ALA A 31 7.16 -8.75 -3.34
N ASP A 32 7.11 -8.58 -2.02
CA ASP A 32 6.75 -9.67 -1.10
C ASP A 32 5.22 -9.67 -0.86
N LEU A 33 4.51 -10.61 -1.49
CA LEU A 33 3.06 -10.80 -1.37
C LEU A 33 2.77 -12.12 -0.65
N ALA A 34 1.95 -12.06 0.40
CA ALA A 34 1.40 -13.22 1.09
C ALA A 34 -0.13 -13.19 1.09
N LEU A 35 -0.74 -14.34 0.85
CA LEU A 35 -2.18 -14.54 0.81
C LEU A 35 -2.58 -15.48 1.94
N VAL A 36 -3.52 -15.05 2.79
CA VAL A 36 -4.02 -15.85 3.91
C VAL A 36 -5.43 -16.32 3.58
N ALA A 37 -5.61 -17.63 3.46
CA ALA A 37 -6.88 -18.28 3.16
C ALA A 37 -7.70 -17.56 2.06
N PRO A 38 -7.13 -17.33 0.85
CA PRO A 38 -7.85 -16.67 -0.23
C PRO A 38 -9.15 -17.43 -0.55
N ARG A 39 -10.25 -16.70 -0.77
CA ARG A 39 -11.57 -17.27 -1.08
C ARG A 39 -11.83 -17.41 -2.59
N CYS A 40 -10.78 -17.28 -3.39
CA CYS A 40 -10.82 -17.38 -4.84
C CYS A 40 -9.52 -17.97 -5.37
N ASP A 41 -9.53 -18.41 -6.62
CA ASP A 41 -8.31 -18.80 -7.33
C ASP A 41 -7.41 -17.57 -7.54
N VAL A 42 -6.12 -17.72 -7.24
CA VAL A 42 -5.15 -16.61 -7.30
C VAL A 42 -4.75 -16.30 -8.73
N ILE A 43 -4.52 -17.33 -9.54
CA ILE A 43 -4.09 -17.22 -10.95
C ILE A 43 -5.29 -17.45 -11.85
N THR A 44 -5.88 -16.35 -12.32
CA THR A 44 -7.02 -16.33 -13.24
C THR A 44 -6.76 -15.30 -14.34
N GLN A 45 -7.54 -15.37 -15.43
CA GLN A 45 -7.44 -14.34 -16.47
C GLN A 45 -7.71 -12.93 -15.92
N ASP A 46 -8.63 -12.79 -14.96
CA ASP A 46 -8.96 -11.51 -14.33
C ASP A 46 -7.78 -10.99 -13.47
N SER A 47 -7.21 -11.82 -12.59
CA SER A 47 -6.06 -11.40 -11.77
C SER A 47 -4.83 -11.06 -12.62
N ILE A 48 -4.54 -11.83 -13.68
CA ILE A 48 -3.45 -11.54 -14.62
C ILE A 48 -3.70 -10.23 -15.37
N SER A 49 -4.91 -10.03 -15.91
CA SER A 49 -5.27 -8.80 -16.63
C SER A 49 -5.16 -7.57 -15.72
N ARG A 50 -5.64 -7.67 -14.49
CA ARG A 50 -5.59 -6.57 -13.50
C ARG A 50 -4.18 -6.29 -12.99
N ALA A 51 -3.32 -7.31 -12.95
CA ALA A 51 -1.90 -7.15 -12.61
C ALA A 51 -1.11 -6.36 -13.67
N SER A 52 -1.55 -6.37 -14.93
CA SER A 52 -1.01 -5.49 -15.99
C SER A 52 0.53 -5.55 -16.09
N GLY A 53 1.12 -6.75 -16.12
CA GLY A 53 2.57 -6.99 -16.19
C GLY A 53 3.24 -7.28 -14.83
N ALA A 54 2.49 -7.20 -13.73
CA ALA A 54 2.93 -7.59 -12.40
C ALA A 54 2.56 -9.05 -12.04
N ASP A 55 2.25 -9.90 -13.02
CA ASP A 55 1.80 -11.29 -12.82
C ASP A 55 2.86 -12.17 -12.13
N HIS A 56 4.15 -11.87 -12.28
CA HIS A 56 5.21 -12.54 -11.53
C HIS A 56 4.99 -12.49 -10.01
N LEU A 57 4.42 -11.39 -9.46
CA LEU A 57 4.11 -11.30 -8.04
C LEU A 57 2.98 -12.24 -7.63
N LEU A 58 2.01 -12.50 -8.53
CA LEU A 58 0.96 -13.48 -8.28
C LEU A 58 1.55 -14.90 -8.22
N HIS A 59 2.49 -15.21 -9.11
CA HIS A 59 3.16 -16.51 -9.17
C HIS A 59 4.14 -16.74 -8.02
N GLN A 60 4.76 -15.67 -7.50
CA GLN A 60 5.67 -15.70 -6.36
C GLN A 60 4.95 -15.60 -5.01
N ALA A 61 3.65 -15.27 -5.01
CA ALA A 61 2.88 -15.07 -3.80
C ALA A 61 2.88 -16.34 -2.94
N THR A 62 3.17 -16.17 -1.66
CA THR A 62 3.08 -17.26 -0.69
C THR A 62 1.63 -17.39 -0.21
N VAL A 63 1.18 -18.62 0.02
CA VAL A 63 -0.19 -18.89 0.48
C VAL A 63 -0.13 -19.59 1.83
N HIS A 64 -0.85 -19.04 2.81
CA HIS A 64 -0.88 -19.49 4.19
C HIS A 64 -2.31 -19.81 4.63
N ALA A 65 -2.46 -20.68 5.62
CA ALA A 65 -3.75 -21.00 6.20
C ALA A 65 -4.19 -19.93 7.22
N THR A 66 -3.22 -19.36 7.95
CA THR A 66 -3.48 -18.43 9.06
C THR A 66 -2.65 -17.14 8.95
N LEU A 67 -3.09 -16.09 9.65
CA LEU A 67 -2.33 -14.83 9.71
C LEU A 67 -1.00 -15.05 10.43
N GLU A 68 -1.01 -15.83 11.50
CA GLU A 68 0.17 -16.16 12.30
C GLU A 68 1.29 -16.80 11.45
N GLU A 69 0.95 -17.69 10.53
CA GLU A 69 1.91 -18.26 9.58
C GLU A 69 2.50 -17.21 8.64
N ALA A 70 1.66 -16.31 8.10
CA ALA A 70 2.07 -15.31 7.13
C ALA A 70 2.96 -14.19 7.71
N VAL A 71 2.95 -14.00 9.04
CA VAL A 71 3.72 -12.96 9.74
C VAL A 71 4.77 -13.53 10.70
N ALA A 72 4.99 -14.85 10.72
CA ALA A 72 5.86 -15.51 11.69
C ALA A 72 7.32 -15.01 11.66
N ASP A 73 7.81 -14.59 10.49
CA ASP A 73 9.15 -14.04 10.26
C ASP A 73 9.20 -12.50 10.32
N CYS A 74 8.08 -11.84 10.65
CA CYS A 74 7.97 -10.39 10.67
C CYS A 74 8.22 -9.82 12.08
N THR A 75 9.06 -8.80 12.18
CA THR A 75 9.33 -8.06 13.42
C THR A 75 8.24 -7.03 13.74
N LEU A 76 7.51 -6.59 12.72
CA LEU A 76 6.39 -5.64 12.87
C LEU A 76 5.22 -6.08 11.99
N ALA A 77 4.02 -6.20 12.57
CA ALA A 77 2.78 -6.37 11.83
C ALA A 77 1.86 -5.15 12.04
N VAL A 78 1.38 -4.57 10.95
CA VAL A 78 0.51 -3.38 10.94
C VAL A 78 -0.79 -3.72 10.22
N GLY A 79 -1.91 -3.65 10.92
CA GLY A 79 -3.23 -3.94 10.35
C GLY A 79 -3.90 -2.70 9.78
N ALA A 80 -4.33 -2.76 8.51
CA ALA A 80 -5.13 -1.71 7.90
C ALA A 80 -6.59 -1.81 8.36
N SER A 81 -7.13 -0.73 8.93
CA SER A 81 -8.50 -0.70 9.44
C SER A 81 -9.18 0.64 9.20
N ALA A 82 -10.49 0.60 8.97
CA ALA A 82 -11.32 1.78 9.14
C ALA A 82 -11.46 2.10 10.63
N ARG A 83 -11.63 3.36 10.99
CA ARG A 83 -11.74 3.81 12.39
C ARG A 83 -12.80 3.00 13.15
N SER A 84 -12.36 2.11 14.05
CA SER A 84 -13.26 1.36 14.92
C SER A 84 -13.79 2.27 16.02
N ARG A 85 -15.11 2.40 16.12
CA ARG A 85 -15.78 3.13 17.22
C ARG A 85 -15.87 2.28 18.50
N THR A 86 -15.71 0.97 18.37
CA THR A 86 -15.91 -0.01 19.44
C THR A 86 -14.66 -0.27 20.27
N LEU A 87 -13.47 -0.12 19.67
CA LEU A 87 -12.19 -0.23 20.35
C LEU A 87 -11.31 0.96 19.96
N PRO A 88 -11.00 1.89 20.90
CA PRO A 88 -10.17 3.04 20.63
C PRO A 88 -8.69 2.62 20.59
N TRP A 89 -8.31 1.94 19.51
CA TRP A 89 -6.90 1.64 19.26
C TRP A 89 -6.19 2.93 18.82
N PRO A 90 -4.94 3.15 19.25
CA PRO A 90 -4.11 4.18 18.65
C PRO A 90 -3.87 3.82 17.19
N MET A 91 -4.41 4.62 16.28
CA MET A 91 -4.22 4.46 14.84
C MET A 91 -3.26 5.53 14.34
N ILE A 92 -2.42 5.13 13.40
CA ILE A 92 -1.53 6.04 12.68
C ILE A 92 -2.00 6.20 11.24
N SER A 93 -1.72 7.36 10.66
CA SER A 93 -1.91 7.59 9.24
C SER A 93 -0.88 6.80 8.40
N PRO A 94 -1.14 6.59 7.10
CA PRO A 94 -0.15 6.00 6.19
C PRO A 94 1.18 6.74 6.18
N ARG A 95 1.16 8.08 6.34
CA ARG A 95 2.37 8.90 6.41
C ARG A 95 3.17 8.65 7.68
N GLU A 96 2.52 8.69 8.84
CA GLU A 96 3.17 8.39 10.13
C GLU A 96 3.71 6.95 10.17
N LEU A 97 3.00 6.00 9.57
CA LEU A 97 3.53 4.65 9.36
C LEU A 97 4.81 4.70 8.52
N ALA A 98 4.77 5.36 7.37
CA ALA A 98 5.88 5.41 6.43
C ALA A 98 7.13 6.08 7.03
N GLU A 99 6.98 7.12 7.84
CA GLU A 99 8.08 7.79 8.56
C GLU A 99 8.79 6.86 9.55
N ARG A 100 8.08 5.86 10.10
CA ARG A 100 8.67 4.86 11.01
C ARG A 100 9.42 3.74 10.29
N LEU A 101 8.98 3.38 9.08
CA LEU A 101 9.52 2.23 8.34
C LEU A 101 11.05 2.21 8.21
N PRO A 102 11.76 3.33 7.95
CA PRO A 102 13.22 3.34 7.89
C PRO A 102 13.86 2.81 9.18
N GLY A 103 13.37 3.25 10.34
CA GLY A 103 13.84 2.82 11.65
C GLY A 103 13.48 1.36 11.94
N GLU A 104 12.23 0.98 11.68
CA GLU A 104 11.75 -0.39 11.88
C GLU A 104 12.49 -1.40 10.99
N CYS A 105 12.96 -0.97 9.82
CA CYS A 105 13.72 -1.79 8.88
C CYS A 105 15.25 -1.74 9.10
N GLN A 106 15.78 -0.99 10.08
CA GLN A 106 17.23 -0.91 10.31
C GLN A 106 17.87 -2.26 10.65
N PRO A 107 17.33 -3.08 11.57
CA PRO A 107 17.93 -4.39 11.87
C PRO A 107 17.97 -5.28 10.63
N GLU A 108 19.06 -6.02 10.42
CA GLU A 108 19.24 -6.83 9.19
C GLU A 108 18.12 -7.85 8.97
N ASN A 109 17.59 -8.43 10.05
CA ASN A 109 16.52 -9.43 10.03
C ASN A 109 15.12 -8.83 10.17
N ALA A 110 14.99 -7.49 10.15
CA ALA A 110 13.68 -6.86 10.27
C ALA A 110 12.83 -7.12 9.01
N ARG A 111 11.57 -7.47 9.24
CA ARG A 111 10.54 -7.64 8.20
C ARG A 111 9.25 -7.03 8.70
N VAL A 112 8.62 -6.22 7.86
CA VAL A 112 7.37 -5.52 8.19
C VAL A 112 6.24 -6.11 7.37
N ALA A 113 5.19 -6.60 8.04
CA ALA A 113 3.95 -7.03 7.41
C ALA A 113 2.91 -5.91 7.45
N LEU A 114 2.38 -5.55 6.29
CA LEU A 114 1.24 -4.65 6.14
C LEU A 114 0.02 -5.50 5.78
N VAL A 115 -0.90 -5.63 6.73
CA VAL A 115 -1.98 -6.61 6.70
C VAL A 115 -3.28 -5.95 6.29
N PHE A 116 -3.91 -6.45 5.23
CA PHE A 116 -5.17 -5.97 4.68
C PHE A 116 -6.23 -7.05 4.76
N GLY A 117 -7.43 -6.65 5.17
CA GLY A 117 -8.54 -7.56 5.39
C GLY A 117 -9.39 -7.83 4.15
N ARG A 118 -10.49 -8.51 4.40
CA ARG A 118 -11.48 -8.93 3.41
C ARG A 118 -12.21 -7.71 2.84
N GLU A 119 -12.68 -7.80 1.60
CA GLU A 119 -13.34 -6.65 0.94
C GLU A 119 -14.65 -6.21 1.59
N ASP A 120 -15.38 -7.16 2.17
CA ASP A 120 -16.71 -6.97 2.74
C ASP A 120 -16.69 -6.61 4.24
N SER A 121 -15.70 -7.11 4.96
CA SER A 121 -15.69 -7.14 6.42
C SER A 121 -14.37 -6.68 7.04
N GLY A 122 -13.33 -6.45 6.23
CA GLY A 122 -12.02 -6.04 6.71
C GLY A 122 -11.34 -7.11 7.57
N LEU A 123 -10.56 -6.64 8.54
CA LEU A 123 -9.91 -7.48 9.56
C LEU A 123 -10.86 -7.69 10.73
N THR A 124 -10.93 -8.93 11.21
CA THR A 124 -11.62 -9.26 12.46
C THR A 124 -10.88 -8.65 13.65
N ASN A 125 -11.57 -8.50 14.77
CA ASN A 125 -10.92 -8.04 16.02
C ASN A 125 -9.76 -8.95 16.45
N ALA A 126 -9.87 -10.26 16.24
CA ALA A 126 -8.81 -11.19 16.55
C ALA A 126 -7.56 -10.95 15.67
N GLU A 127 -7.74 -10.72 14.38
CA GLU A 127 -6.65 -10.38 13.45
C GLU A 127 -6.02 -9.01 13.78
N LEU A 128 -6.83 -8.01 14.15
CA LEU A 128 -6.34 -6.72 14.60
C LEU A 128 -5.51 -6.84 15.88
N GLN A 129 -5.90 -7.70 16.83
CA GLN A 129 -5.14 -7.97 18.06
C GLN A 129 -3.80 -8.68 17.81
N ARG A 130 -3.61 -9.32 16.65
CA ARG A 130 -2.31 -9.86 16.24
C ARG A 130 -1.37 -8.82 15.65
N CYS A 131 -1.87 -7.63 15.31
CA CYS A 131 -1.05 -6.54 14.78
C CYS A 131 -0.51 -5.69 15.93
N HIS A 132 0.74 -5.25 15.83
CA HIS A 132 1.37 -4.36 16.81
C HIS A 132 0.90 -2.91 16.69
N ALA A 133 0.46 -2.51 15.49
CA ALA A 133 -0.09 -1.20 15.21
C ALA A 133 -1.22 -1.29 14.19
N HIS A 134 -2.01 -0.22 14.10
CA HIS A 134 -3.08 -0.11 13.11
C HIS A 134 -2.89 1.14 12.27
N VAL A 135 -3.05 0.99 10.96
CA VAL A 135 -3.02 2.10 10.01
C VAL A 135 -4.43 2.43 9.55
N HIS A 136 -4.78 3.70 9.58
CA HIS A 136 -6.04 4.21 9.09
C HIS A 136 -5.82 5.23 8.00
N ILE A 137 -6.31 4.94 6.79
CA ILE A 137 -6.28 5.88 5.66
C ILE A 137 -7.39 6.91 5.88
N PRO A 138 -7.06 8.20 6.09
CA PRO A 138 -8.08 9.24 6.21
C PRO A 138 -8.87 9.32 4.91
N THR A 139 -10.18 9.20 5.02
CA THR A 139 -11.13 9.18 3.90
C THR A 139 -12.35 10.03 4.26
N ASN A 140 -13.26 10.22 3.30
CA ASN A 140 -14.54 10.86 3.60
C ASN A 140 -15.26 10.09 4.71
N ALA A 141 -15.66 10.78 5.78
CA ALA A 141 -16.32 10.17 6.95
C ALA A 141 -17.63 9.46 6.59
N ASP A 142 -18.32 9.91 5.53
CA ASP A 142 -19.57 9.32 5.05
C ASP A 142 -19.34 8.16 4.06
N PHE A 143 -18.11 7.97 3.57
CA PHE A 143 -17.74 6.95 2.60
C PHE A 143 -16.28 6.51 2.76
N SER A 144 -16.03 5.76 3.84
CA SER A 144 -14.66 5.47 4.31
C SER A 144 -14.09 4.13 3.86
N SER A 145 -14.86 3.34 3.11
CA SER A 145 -14.45 2.01 2.66
C SER A 145 -13.76 2.09 1.30
N LEU A 146 -12.44 1.96 1.29
CA LEU A 146 -11.67 1.89 0.05
C LEU A 146 -11.71 0.47 -0.54
N ASN A 147 -11.67 0.38 -1.87
CA ASN A 147 -11.34 -0.88 -2.54
C ASN A 147 -9.97 -1.39 -2.06
N LEU A 148 -9.81 -2.71 -1.93
CA LEU A 148 -8.58 -3.35 -1.43
C LEU A 148 -7.32 -2.88 -2.17
N ALA A 149 -7.32 -2.91 -3.50
CA ALA A 149 -6.16 -2.48 -4.29
C ALA A 149 -5.88 -0.97 -4.13
N ALA A 150 -6.91 -0.15 -3.98
CA ALA A 150 -6.74 1.28 -3.72
C ALA A 150 -6.14 1.55 -2.32
N ALA A 151 -6.60 0.83 -1.29
CA ALA A 151 -6.03 0.92 0.05
C ALA A 151 -4.55 0.51 0.05
N VAL A 152 -4.20 -0.60 -0.60
CA VAL A 152 -2.82 -1.03 -0.77
C VAL A 152 -2.01 0.01 -1.54
N GLN A 153 -2.55 0.59 -2.61
CA GLN A 153 -1.87 1.61 -3.40
C GLN A 153 -1.50 2.85 -2.58
N VAL A 154 -2.39 3.35 -1.71
CA VAL A 154 -2.10 4.50 -0.85
C VAL A 154 -0.97 4.20 0.12
N VAL A 155 -1.02 3.06 0.79
CA VAL A 155 0.01 2.68 1.77
C VAL A 155 1.34 2.39 1.07
N ALA A 156 1.33 1.66 -0.05
CA ALA A 156 2.51 1.36 -0.84
C ALA A 156 3.18 2.63 -1.40
N TYR A 157 2.38 3.63 -1.78
CA TYR A 157 2.89 4.93 -2.20
C TYR A 157 3.63 5.65 -1.08
N GLU A 158 3.05 5.72 0.13
CA GLU A 158 3.73 6.33 1.28
C GLU A 158 5.02 5.57 1.65
N CYS A 159 5.03 4.23 1.57
CA CYS A 159 6.26 3.43 1.70
C CYS A 159 7.34 3.84 0.69
N ARG A 160 6.96 4.06 -0.57
CA ARG A 160 7.87 4.53 -1.63
C ARG A 160 8.39 5.93 -1.33
N MET A 161 7.54 6.84 -0.87
CA MET A 161 7.95 8.21 -0.52
C MET A 161 8.96 8.21 0.62
N ALA A 162 8.72 7.42 1.67
CA ALA A 162 9.69 7.24 2.75
C ALA A 162 11.00 6.63 2.26
N TRP A 163 10.96 5.72 1.30
CA TRP A 163 12.17 5.17 0.67
C TRP A 163 12.95 6.23 -0.11
N LEU A 164 12.27 7.04 -0.93
CA LEU A 164 12.89 8.11 -1.72
C LEU A 164 13.46 9.22 -0.84
N SER A 165 12.79 9.56 0.26
CA SER A 165 13.28 10.59 1.20
C SER A 165 14.60 10.20 1.89
N GLN A 166 14.95 8.91 1.92
CA GLN A 166 16.26 8.46 2.39
C GLN A 166 17.34 8.60 1.31
N ALA A 167 16.95 8.62 0.03
CA ALA A 167 17.85 8.71 -1.12
C ALA A 167 18.12 10.17 -1.52
N ASP A 168 17.10 11.02 -1.44
CA ASP A 168 17.18 12.44 -1.79
C ASP A 168 17.04 13.32 -0.54
N ALA A 169 18.17 13.85 -0.06
CA ALA A 169 18.13 15.09 0.72
C ALA A 169 17.90 16.25 -0.27
N PRO A 170 16.78 16.99 -0.18
CA PRO A 170 16.45 17.98 -1.20
C PRO A 170 17.47 19.14 -1.20
N THR A 171 18.12 19.37 -2.34
CA THR A 171 18.67 20.68 -2.68
C THR A 171 17.49 21.58 -3.06
N ALA A 172 17.15 22.51 -2.18
CA ALA A 172 16.14 23.53 -2.46
C ALA A 172 16.58 24.33 -3.70
N VAL A 173 15.79 24.23 -4.77
CA VAL A 173 15.90 25.12 -5.92
C VAL A 173 14.90 26.24 -5.69
N ASP A 174 15.41 27.46 -5.59
CA ASP A 174 14.62 28.67 -5.40
C ASP A 174 14.10 29.14 -6.77
N ASP A 175 12.97 28.56 -7.20
CA ASP A 175 12.24 29.03 -8.39
C ASP A 175 11.23 30.10 -7.95
N ASN A 176 11.72 31.33 -7.81
CA ASN A 176 10.94 32.51 -7.49
C ASN A 176 10.41 33.25 -8.73
N ASP A 177 10.38 32.58 -9.89
CA ASP A 177 9.84 33.16 -11.12
C ASP A 177 8.32 32.96 -11.17
N GLU A 178 7.59 34.06 -11.39
CA GLU A 178 6.15 34.06 -11.56
C GLU A 178 5.80 33.30 -12.85
N LEU A 179 5.13 32.15 -12.71
CA LEU A 179 4.80 31.28 -13.84
C LEU A 179 3.74 31.92 -14.72
N ALA A 180 3.95 31.91 -16.03
CA ALA A 180 2.92 32.27 -16.99
C ALA A 180 1.71 31.35 -16.85
N THR A 181 0.52 31.94 -16.92
CA THR A 181 -0.74 31.20 -17.00
C THR A 181 -0.80 30.40 -18.30
N HIS A 182 -1.62 29.34 -18.31
CA HIS A 182 -1.82 28.55 -19.51
C HIS A 182 -2.39 29.42 -20.66
N GLU A 183 -3.23 30.41 -20.34
CA GLU A 183 -3.75 31.35 -21.33
C GLU A 183 -2.64 32.22 -21.96
N GLU A 184 -1.67 32.68 -21.19
CA GLU A 184 -0.52 33.44 -21.71
C GLU A 184 0.38 32.58 -22.60
N LEU A 185 0.53 31.29 -22.28
CA LEU A 185 1.22 30.32 -23.12
C LEU A 185 0.48 30.09 -24.45
N GLU A 186 -0.85 29.92 -24.41
CA GLU A 186 -1.65 29.77 -25.63
C GLU A 186 -1.59 31.03 -26.50
N ARG A 187 -1.68 32.23 -25.90
CA ARG A 187 -1.50 33.50 -26.63
C ARG A 187 -0.11 33.63 -27.25
N TYR A 188 0.92 33.12 -26.56
CA TYR A 188 2.27 33.07 -27.10
C TYR A 188 2.37 32.15 -28.32
N PHE A 189 1.77 30.95 -28.27
CA PHE A 189 1.73 30.05 -29.42
C PHE A 189 0.94 30.63 -30.59
N GLU A 190 -0.24 31.22 -30.34
CA GLU A 190 -1.02 31.93 -31.37
C GLU A 190 -0.25 33.07 -32.04
N HIS A 191 0.64 33.74 -31.30
CA HIS A 191 1.48 34.80 -31.83
C HIS A 191 2.61 34.26 -32.71
N LEU A 192 3.21 33.12 -32.35
CA LEU A 192 4.29 32.48 -33.12
C LEU A 192 3.84 31.85 -34.45
N GLU A 193 2.57 31.45 -34.55
CA GLU A 193 2.01 30.83 -35.76
C GLU A 193 1.66 31.85 -36.86
N ARG A 194 1.84 33.16 -36.61
CA ARG A 194 1.58 34.26 -37.56
C ARG A 194 2.86 34.79 -38.20
#